data_AF-Q95N19-F1
#
_entry.id   AF-Q95N19-F1
#
_cell.length_a   1.000
_cell.length_b   1.000
_cell.length_c   1.000
_cell.angle_alpha   90.00
_cell.angle_beta   90.00
_cell.angle_gamma   90.00
#
_symmetry.space_group_name_H-M   'P 1'
#
loop_
_entity.id
_entity.type
_entity.pdbx_description
1 polymer ?
#
loop_
_entity_poly.entity_id
_entity_poly.type
_entity_poly.pdbx_seq_one_letter_code
_entity_poly.pdbx_strand_id
1 'polypeptide(L)' 'ALARERKTVKTLGIIMGTFILCWLPFFIVALVLPFCESSCHMPTLLGAIINWLGYSNSLLNPVIYAYFNKDFQNAFKKII' A
#
# COMPACT_ATOMS: atom_id res chain seq x y z
N ALA A 1 11.31 26.40 6.85
CA ALA A 1 11.84 25.03 7.07
C ALA A 1 10.75 24.06 7.52
N LEU A 2 10.16 24.26 8.71
CA LEU A 2 9.16 23.36 9.33
C LEU A 2 7.94 23.00 8.46
N ALA A 3 7.39 23.93 7.66
CA ALA A 3 6.24 23.66 6.80
C ALA A 3 6.55 22.69 5.64
N ARG A 4 7.81 22.69 5.15
CA ARG A 4 8.27 21.78 4.10
C ARG A 4 8.52 20.38 4.66
N GLU A 5 9.09 20.30 5.86
CA GLU A 5 9.29 19.02 6.57
C GLU A 5 7.96 18.33 6.90
N ARG A 6 6.95 19.09 7.37
CA ARG A 6 5.60 18.55 7.58
C ARG A 6 4.98 17.95 6.31
N LYS A 7 5.23 18.55 5.14
CA LYS A 7 4.77 18.01 3.85
C LYS A 7 5.43 16.66 3.54
N THR A 8 6.74 16.57 3.70
CA THR A 8 7.51 15.34 3.48
C THR A 8 7.06 14.23 4.42
N VAL A 9 6.92 14.52 5.71
CA VAL A 9 6.44 13.55 6.72
C VAL A 9 5.02 13.08 6.39
N LYS A 10 4.14 13.98 5.93
CA LYS A 10 2.79 13.61 5.52
C LYS A 10 2.80 12.63 4.33
N THR A 11 3.61 12.88 3.31
CA THR A 11 3.75 11.97 2.17
C THR A 11 4.33 10.61 2.59
N LEU A 12 5.38 10.61 3.42
CA LEU A 12 5.96 9.39 3.97
C LEU A 12 4.93 8.60 4.79
N GLY A 13 4.15 9.26 5.64
CA GLY A 13 3.09 8.63 6.41
C GLY A 13 2.01 7.98 5.52
N ILE A 14 1.65 8.60 4.39
CA ILE A 14 0.70 8.02 3.43
C ILE A 14 1.29 6.80 2.72
N ILE A 15 2.56 6.87 2.30
CA ILE A 15 3.26 5.74 1.67
C ILE A 15 3.33 4.56 2.66
N MET A 16 3.76 4.82 3.89
CA MET A 16 3.84 3.80 4.94
C MET A 16 2.47 3.23 5.28
N GLY A 17 1.44 4.08 5.40
CA GLY A 17 0.07 3.64 5.66
C GLY A 17 -0.49 2.76 4.54
N THR A 18 -0.24 3.13 3.28
CA THR A 18 -0.69 2.32 2.12
C THR A 18 0.04 0.99 2.06
N PHE A 19 1.35 1.00 2.30
CA PHE A 19 2.15 -0.22 2.39
C PHE A 19 1.60 -1.17 3.45
N ILE A 20 1.32 -0.66 4.65
CA ILE A 20 0.72 -1.45 5.73
C ILE A 20 -0.65 -1.97 5.30
N LEU A 21 -1.55 -1.15 4.76
CA LEU A 21 -2.89 -1.60 4.38
C LEU A 21 -2.89 -2.68 3.29
N CYS A 22 -1.99 -2.59 2.30
CA CYS A 22 -1.89 -3.59 1.23
C CYS A 22 -1.27 -4.91 1.70
N TRP A 23 -0.33 -4.86 2.66
CA TRP A 23 0.40 -6.04 3.13
C TRP A 23 -0.16 -6.66 4.40
N LEU A 24 -0.87 -5.90 5.23
CA LEU A 24 -1.42 -6.35 6.50
C LEU A 24 -2.29 -7.62 6.37
N PRO A 25 -3.19 -7.74 5.37
CA PRO A 25 -4.00 -8.95 5.21
C PRO A 25 -3.13 -10.18 4.89
N PHE A 26 -2.09 -10.00 4.08
CA PHE A 26 -1.14 -11.07 3.76
C PHE A 26 -0.36 -11.51 5.00
N PHE A 27 0.17 -10.56 5.78
CA PHE A 27 0.90 -10.86 7.01
C PHE A 27 0.02 -11.55 8.05
N ILE A 28 -1.23 -11.12 8.24
CA ILE A 28 -2.17 -11.76 9.16
C ILE A 28 -2.39 -13.22 8.74
N VAL A 29 -2.65 -13.47 7.46
CA VAL A 29 -2.87 -14.82 6.92
C VAL A 29 -1.62 -15.69 7.09
N ALA A 30 -0.44 -15.17 6.72
CA ALA A 30 0.83 -15.88 6.87
C ALA A 30 1.16 -16.23 8.33
N LEU A 31 0.77 -15.38 9.29
CA LEU A 31 0.95 -15.64 10.71
C LEU A 31 -0.10 -16.61 11.28
N VAL A 32 -1.36 -16.53 10.84
CA VAL A 32 -2.48 -17.31 11.41
C VAL A 32 -2.59 -18.72 10.82
N LEU A 33 -2.31 -18.91 9.53
CA LEU A 33 -2.35 -20.23 8.87
C LEU A 33 -1.57 -21.33 9.61
N PRO A 34 -0.31 -21.13 10.05
CA PRO A 34 0.44 -22.17 10.73
C PRO A 34 -0.13 -22.55 12.10
N PHE A 35 -0.87 -21.64 12.77
CA PHE A 35 -1.54 -21.97 14.04
C PHE A 35 -2.87 -22.68 13.86
N CYS A 36 -3.41 -22.67 12.64
CA CYS A 36 -4.78 -23.12 12.41
C CYS A 36 -4.87 -24.52 11.76
N GLU A 37 -3.74 -25.20 11.59
CA GLU A 37 -3.56 -26.59 11.11
C GLU A 37 -4.61 -27.08 10.09
N SER A 38 -5.77 -27.55 10.56
CA SER A 38 -6.87 -28.11 9.76
C SER A 38 -8.22 -27.40 9.93
N SER A 39 -8.32 -26.43 10.86
CA SER A 39 -9.56 -25.72 11.18
C SER A 39 -9.81 -24.50 10.29
N CYS A 40 -8.76 -23.90 9.73
CA CYS A 40 -8.88 -22.77 8.82
C CYS A 40 -8.85 -23.23 7.36
N HIS A 41 -10.03 -23.36 6.76
CA HIS A 41 -10.14 -23.50 5.31
C HIS A 41 -10.12 -22.12 4.67
N MET A 42 -9.01 -21.75 4.05
CA MET A 42 -8.92 -20.50 3.31
C MET A 42 -9.49 -20.70 1.90
N PRO A 43 -10.55 -19.98 1.49
CA PRO A 43 -11.05 -20.04 0.13
C PRO A 43 -9.95 -19.59 -0.85
N THR A 44 -9.79 -20.30 -1.97
CA THR A 44 -8.85 -19.93 -3.04
C THR A 44 -9.08 -18.50 -3.53
N LEU A 45 -10.33 -18.06 -3.59
CA LEU A 45 -10.70 -16.68 -3.92
C LEU A 45 -10.12 -15.66 -2.91
N LEU A 46 -10.16 -15.97 -1.62
CA LEU A 46 -9.64 -15.07 -0.58
C LEU A 46 -8.12 -14.96 -0.67
N GLY A 47 -7.42 -16.07 -0.93
CA GLY A 47 -5.98 -16.08 -1.16
C GLY A 47 -5.59 -15.27 -2.40
N ALA A 48 -6.36 -15.41 -3.48
CA ALA A 48 -6.17 -14.62 -4.70
C ALA A 48 -6.36 -13.12 -4.42
N ILE A 49 -7.44 -12.72 -3.74
CA ILE A 49 -7.72 -11.31 -3.42
C ILE A 49 -6.59 -10.72 -2.58
N ILE A 50 -6.09 -11.43 -1.57
CA ILE A 50 -5.02 -10.95 -0.70
C ILE A 50 -3.70 -10.78 -1.48
N ASN A 51 -3.36 -11.71 -2.36
CA ASN A 51 -2.18 -11.58 -3.23
C ASN A 51 -2.33 -10.42 -4.23
N TRP A 52 -3.51 -10.26 -4.84
CA TRP A 52 -3.80 -9.14 -5.74
C TRP A 52 -3.74 -7.79 -5.01
N LEU A 53 -4.16 -7.72 -3.74
CA LEU A 53 -4.03 -6.53 -2.91
C LEU A 53 -2.55 -6.19 -2.65
N GLY A 54 -1.72 -7.20 -2.37
CA GLY A 54 -0.27 -7.06 -2.24
C GLY A 54 0.40 -6.57 -3.52
N TYR A 55 0.03 -7.12 -4.68
CA TYR A 55 0.54 -6.66 -5.98
C TYR A 55 0.10 -5.24 -6.32
N SER A 56 -1.11 -4.86 -5.90
CA SER A 56 -1.63 -3.49 -6.08
C SER A 56 -0.79 -2.43 -5.35
N ASN A 57 -0.03 -2.80 -4.30
CA ASN A 57 0.90 -1.91 -3.62
C ASN A 57 1.90 -1.24 -4.59
N SER A 58 2.40 -1.98 -5.58
CA SER A 58 3.34 -1.45 -6.58
C SER A 58 2.68 -0.42 -7.51
N LEU A 59 1.41 -0.64 -7.87
CA LEU A 59 0.61 0.29 -8.68
C LEU A 59 0.17 1.53 -7.90
N LEU A 60 -0.05 1.38 -6.59
CA LEU A 60 -0.47 2.48 -5.72
C LEU A 60 0.63 3.52 -5.51
N ASN A 61 1.91 3.15 -5.62
CA ASN A 61 3.02 4.11 -5.49
C ASN A 61 2.89 5.31 -6.46
N PRO A 62 2.82 5.12 -7.80
CA PRO A 62 2.54 6.21 -8.74
C PRO A 62 1.26 6.98 -8.44
N VAL A 63 0.18 6.31 -8.03
CA VAL A 63 -1.12 6.94 -7.74
C VAL A 63 -1.02 7.86 -6.50
N ILE A 64 -0.33 7.41 -5.46
CA ILE A 64 -0.09 8.21 -4.25
C ILE A 64 0.72 9.47 -4.61
N TYR A 65 1.78 9.33 -5.41
CA TYR A 65 2.54 10.49 -5.88
C TYR A 65 1.71 11.40 -6.78
N ALA A 66 0.94 10.84 -7.72
CA ALA A 66 0.11 11.59 -8.63
C ALA A 66 -1.03 12.33 -7.91
N TYR A 67 -1.57 11.82 -6.80
CA TYR A 67 -2.68 12.46 -6.09
C TYR A 67 -2.23 13.41 -4.98
N PHE A 68 -1.17 13.04 -4.24
CA PHE A 68 -0.76 13.76 -3.04
C PHE A 68 0.51 14.59 -3.22
N ASN A 69 1.32 14.35 -4.25
CA ASN A 69 2.53 15.11 -4.52
C ASN A 69 2.29 16.15 -5.63
N LYS A 70 1.94 17.37 -5.23
CA LYS A 70 1.73 18.52 -6.13
C LYS A 70 2.95 18.84 -6.98
N ASP A 71 4.16 18.61 -6.47
CA ASP A 71 5.39 18.83 -7.25
C ASP A 71 5.50 17.78 -8.37
N PHE A 72 5.06 16.55 -8.12
CA PHE A 72 4.98 15.48 -9.12
C PHE A 72 3.90 15.75 -10.18
N GLN A 73 2.72 16.23 -9.77
CA GLN A 73 1.66 16.68 -10.69
C GLN A 73 2.14 17.82 -11.59
N ASN A 74 2.84 18.81 -11.01
CA ASN A 74 3.36 19.94 -11.76
C ASN A 74 4.47 19.52 -12.73
N ALA A 75 5.31 18.56 -12.36
CA ALA A 75 6.29 17.96 -13.27
C ALA A 75 5.60 17.20 -14.43
N PHE A 76 4.57 16.42 -14.14
CA PHE A 76 3.81 15.69 -15.16
C PHE A 76 3.10 16.62 -16.16
N LYS A 77 2.50 17.71 -15.67
CA LYS A 77 1.90 18.78 -16.50
C LYS A 77 2.90 19.59 -17.32
N LYS A 78 4.20 19.44 -17.04
CA LYS A 78 5.28 20.13 -17.76
C LYS A 78 5.91 19.24 -18.83
N ILE A 79 5.67 17.94 -18.76
CA ILE A 79 6.16 16.92 -19.70
C ILE A 79 5.12 16.64 -20.79
N ILE A 80 3.83 16.72 -20.47
CA ILE A 80 2.71 16.75 -21.42
C ILE A 80 2.50 18.19 -21.87
#